data_AF-A0AAE0H6Q7-F1
#
_entry.id   AF-A0AAE0H6Q7-F1
#
_cell.length_a   1.000
_cell.length_b   1.000
_cell.length_c   1.000
_cell.angle_alpha   90.00
_cell.angle_beta   90.00
_cell.angle_gamma   90.00
#
_symmetry.space_group_name_H-M   'P 1'
#
loop_
_entity.id
_entity.type
_entity.pdbx_description
1 polymer ?
#
loop_
_entity_poly.entity_id
_entity_poly.type
_entity_poly.pdbx_seq_one_letter_code
_entity_poly.pdbx_strand_id
1 'polypeptide(L)'
;MSSPSKSPAPPPLVGNLGVHVREGRDEQELDPTSTRYQIVEAIVHLALTLLETREGRRSLTEVATAIIQERKAYAAAGRRRPQGHIYEDSLANMPIWIDTFLRRMRRNFPPVLIGRTDGEASAAKRDWGTDMNAYQAGHDAGVLWVKDSIISNMVYVRQQPRDIAGDSYILYKFQMVISVAHEIVHFLTGFLTGTMRPHTPPRVTAKPYGNPYGDTTRSGEAGRYWEHDFLGGFLEMWSLPDDPLDVRQPGVPFLFLSGKLGEATGREISMAYIDEFLNKRKVLLSYPHVHSNAAHHEEPTAAVGTPGNQRAARRSGVPCGWSGGLAGTRSSS
;
A
#
# COMPACT_ATOMS: atom_id res chain seq x y z
N MET A 1 -25.77 4.81 33.74
CA MET A 1 -26.33 5.10 32.40
C MET A 1 -25.17 5.51 31.50
N SER A 2 -24.71 4.62 30.62
CA SER A 2 -23.62 4.93 29.69
C SER A 2 -24.17 5.78 28.56
N SER A 3 -23.68 7.00 28.42
CA SER A 3 -24.08 7.91 27.34
C SER A 3 -23.85 7.25 25.99
N PRO A 4 -24.82 7.31 25.05
CA PRO A 4 -24.63 6.74 23.72
C PRO A 4 -23.44 7.43 23.05
N SER A 5 -22.42 6.63 22.72
CA SER A 5 -21.26 7.06 21.95
C SER A 5 -21.76 7.62 20.62
N LYS A 6 -21.70 8.95 20.45
CA LYS A 6 -21.95 9.58 19.14
C LYS A 6 -20.96 8.97 18.14
N SER A 7 -21.50 8.38 17.07
CA SER A 7 -20.67 7.95 15.95
C SER A 7 -19.88 9.15 15.43
N PRO A 8 -18.57 9.01 15.20
CA PRO A 8 -17.75 10.09 14.65
C PRO A 8 -18.31 10.51 13.29
N ALA A 9 -18.25 11.81 13.00
CA ALA A 9 -18.66 12.36 11.71
C ALA A 9 -17.87 11.69 10.56
N PRO A 10 -18.44 11.57 9.35
CA PRO A 10 -17.70 11.11 8.19
C PRO A 10 -16.46 11.95 7.93
N PRO A 11 -15.34 11.34 7.52
CA PRO A 11 -14.21 12.11 7.03
C PRO A 11 -14.63 12.94 5.82
N PRO A 12 -14.06 14.14 5.64
CA PRO A 12 -14.37 14.97 4.48
C PRO A 12 -13.95 14.27 3.18
N LEU A 13 -14.61 14.63 2.08
CA LEU A 13 -14.19 14.23 0.75
C LEU A 13 -12.80 14.78 0.42
N VAL A 14 -12.14 14.18 -0.57
CA VAL A 14 -10.83 14.63 -1.04
C VAL A 14 -11.03 15.92 -1.84
N GLY A 15 -10.37 17.00 -1.42
CA GLY A 15 -10.46 18.29 -2.09
C GLY A 15 -9.60 18.37 -3.35
N ASN A 16 -10.12 19.04 -4.38
CA ASN A 16 -9.43 19.38 -5.63
C ASN A 16 -8.75 18.19 -6.33
N LEU A 17 -9.39 17.03 -6.34
CA LEU A 17 -8.83 15.85 -6.99
C LEU A 17 -8.92 16.00 -8.52
N GLY A 18 -7.78 16.18 -9.19
CA GLY A 18 -7.66 16.05 -10.64
C GLY A 18 -7.36 14.60 -11.03
N VAL A 19 -8.16 14.02 -11.92
CA VAL A 19 -7.92 12.67 -12.47
C VAL A 19 -7.82 12.76 -13.98
N HIS A 20 -6.73 12.26 -14.54
CA HIS A 20 -6.48 12.28 -15.98
C HIS A 20 -6.21 10.89 -16.51
N VAL A 21 -6.59 10.61 -17.75
CA VAL A 21 -6.15 9.43 -18.50
C VAL A 21 -4.99 9.85 -19.39
N ARG A 22 -3.93 9.03 -19.41
CA ARG A 22 -2.76 9.30 -20.23
C ARG A 22 -2.53 8.20 -21.26
N GLU A 23 -2.63 8.59 -22.53
CA GLU A 23 -2.38 7.73 -23.69
C GLU A 23 -1.18 8.27 -24.46
N GLY A 24 0.00 7.70 -24.18
CA GLY A 24 1.25 8.20 -24.74
C GLY A 24 1.62 9.58 -24.18
N ARG A 25 1.53 10.61 -25.05
CA ARG A 25 1.80 12.02 -24.68
C ARG A 25 0.54 12.81 -24.36
N ASP A 26 -0.62 12.30 -24.75
CA ASP A 26 -1.88 12.99 -24.55
C ASP A 26 -2.40 12.72 -23.14
N GLU A 27 -2.84 13.78 -22.48
CA GLU A 27 -3.40 13.76 -21.14
C GLU A 27 -4.77 14.42 -21.18
N GLN A 28 -5.80 13.67 -20.80
CA GLN A 28 -7.18 14.13 -20.78
C GLN A 28 -7.72 14.07 -19.36
N GLU A 29 -8.16 15.22 -18.83
CA GLU A 29 -8.90 15.26 -17.58
C GLU A 29 -10.25 14.57 -17.73
N LEU A 30 -10.58 13.72 -16.74
CA LEU A 30 -11.85 13.00 -16.70
C LEU A 30 -12.95 13.84 -16.06
N ASP A 31 -14.15 13.74 -16.62
CA ASP A 31 -15.35 14.29 -15.99
C ASP A 31 -15.58 13.61 -14.63
N PRO A 32 -15.83 14.37 -13.53
CA PRO A 32 -16.12 13.83 -12.21
C PRO A 32 -17.31 12.85 -12.14
N THR A 33 -18.23 12.93 -13.11
CA THR A 33 -19.38 12.02 -13.22
C THR A 33 -19.02 10.69 -13.90
N SER A 34 -17.85 10.59 -14.53
CA SER A 34 -17.41 9.36 -15.20
C SER A 34 -17.13 8.22 -14.21
N THR A 35 -17.41 6.99 -14.61
CA THR A 35 -17.20 5.81 -13.75
C THR A 35 -15.73 5.64 -13.34
N ARG A 36 -14.78 5.92 -14.25
CA ARG A 36 -13.33 5.83 -13.97
C ARG A 36 -12.92 6.85 -12.90
N TYR A 37 -13.39 8.10 -13.02
CA TYR A 37 -13.13 9.13 -12.00
C TYR A 37 -13.66 8.69 -10.63
N GLN A 38 -14.93 8.27 -10.55
CA GLN A 38 -15.55 7.84 -9.28
C GLN A 38 -14.84 6.65 -8.63
N ILE A 39 -14.31 5.72 -9.42
CA ILE A 39 -13.50 4.60 -8.90
C ILE A 39 -12.21 5.13 -8.26
N VAL A 40 -11.48 5.99 -8.98
CA VAL A 40 -10.22 6.58 -8.48
C VAL A 40 -10.47 7.44 -7.23
N GLU A 41 -11.49 8.29 -7.26
CA GLU A 41 -11.89 9.11 -6.11
C GLU A 41 -12.19 8.24 -4.88
N ALA A 42 -12.97 7.17 -5.05
CA ALA A 42 -13.30 6.26 -3.96
C ALA A 42 -12.05 5.58 -3.37
N ILE A 43 -11.12 5.12 -4.21
CA ILE A 43 -9.88 4.49 -3.76
C ILE A 43 -9.01 5.49 -2.99
N VAL A 44 -8.80 6.70 -3.54
CA VAL A 44 -8.00 7.74 -2.89
C VAL A 44 -8.64 8.15 -1.55
N HIS A 45 -9.96 8.34 -1.53
CA HIS A 45 -10.69 8.68 -0.32
C HIS A 45 -10.52 7.61 0.77
N LEU A 46 -10.66 6.33 0.41
CA LEU A 46 -10.49 5.21 1.33
C LEU A 46 -9.04 5.05 1.80
N ALA A 47 -8.06 5.18 0.92
CA ALA A 47 -6.63 5.13 1.26
C ALA A 47 -6.25 6.22 2.28
N LEU A 48 -6.68 7.46 2.06
CA LEU A 48 -6.46 8.52 3.05
C LEU A 48 -7.24 8.25 4.34
N THR A 49 -8.46 7.73 4.27
CA THR A 49 -9.25 7.42 5.47
C THR A 49 -8.56 6.35 6.32
N LEU A 50 -7.97 5.34 5.69
CA LEU A 50 -7.15 4.32 6.33
C LEU A 50 -5.96 4.94 7.05
N LEU A 51 -5.20 5.80 6.36
CA LEU A 51 -4.01 6.47 6.91
C LEU A 51 -4.35 7.47 8.03
N GLU A 52 -5.55 8.03 8.02
CA GLU A 52 -6.02 8.98 9.04
C GLU A 52 -6.55 8.31 10.32
N THR A 53 -6.70 6.99 10.34
CA THR A 53 -7.01 6.22 11.56
C THR A 53 -5.88 6.36 12.60
N ARG A 54 -6.16 5.96 13.85
CA ARG A 54 -5.13 5.97 14.91
C ARG A 54 -3.95 5.09 14.54
N GLU A 55 -4.23 3.89 14.03
CA GLU A 55 -3.24 2.90 13.61
C GLU A 55 -2.49 3.39 12.36
N GLY A 56 -3.20 3.99 11.40
CA GLY A 56 -2.60 4.62 10.22
C GLY A 56 -1.60 5.72 10.59
N ARG A 57 -2.00 6.65 11.47
CA ARG A 57 -1.11 7.73 11.95
C ARG A 57 0.08 7.20 12.74
N ARG A 58 -0.12 6.16 13.56
CA ARG A 58 0.96 5.50 14.29
C ARG A 58 1.99 4.93 13.30
N SER A 59 1.55 4.11 12.34
CA SER A 59 2.44 3.50 11.35
C SER A 59 3.19 4.54 10.48
N LEU A 60 2.51 5.61 10.06
CA LEU A 60 3.17 6.72 9.35
C LEU A 60 4.21 7.44 10.21
N THR A 61 3.94 7.61 11.51
CA THR A 61 4.90 8.21 12.46
C THR A 61 6.13 7.32 12.61
N GLU A 62 5.94 6.01 12.68
CA GLU A 62 7.04 5.03 12.79
C GLU A 62 7.92 5.04 11.53
N VAL A 63 7.30 5.00 10.34
CA VAL A 63 8.02 5.10 9.05
C VAL A 63 8.79 6.43 8.96
N ALA A 64 8.13 7.55 9.24
CA ALA A 64 8.76 8.87 9.19
C ALA A 64 9.93 8.99 10.17
N THR A 65 9.76 8.49 11.40
CA THR A 65 10.81 8.47 12.42
C THR A 65 12.01 7.66 11.95
N ALA A 66 11.78 6.47 11.37
CA ALA A 66 12.85 5.63 10.83
C ALA A 66 13.60 6.33 9.69
N ILE A 67 12.90 7.02 8.78
CA ILE A 67 13.51 7.81 7.69
C ILE A 67 14.44 8.89 8.26
N ILE A 68 13.98 9.66 9.24
CA ILE A 68 14.74 10.76 9.82
C ILE A 68 15.94 10.24 10.62
N GLN A 69 15.75 9.20 11.44
CA GLN A 69 16.81 8.59 12.23
C GLN A 69 17.93 8.04 11.36
N GLU A 70 17.59 7.26 10.32
CA GLU A 70 18.59 6.69 9.42
C GLU A 70 19.38 7.80 8.70
N ARG A 71 18.71 8.86 8.24
CA ARG A 71 19.39 10.01 7.62
C ARG A 71 20.31 10.74 8.57
N LYS A 72 19.89 10.96 9.82
CA LYS A 72 20.73 11.55 10.88
C LYS A 72 21.95 10.68 11.15
N ALA A 73 21.79 9.36 11.22
CA ALA A 73 22.89 8.40 11.41
C ALA A 73 23.89 8.42 10.23
N TYR A 74 23.40 8.43 8.98
CA TYR A 74 24.26 8.58 7.79
C TYR A 74 25.08 9.87 7.84
N ALA A 75 24.45 11.00 8.23
CA ALA A 75 25.14 12.28 8.35
C ALA A 75 26.19 12.29 9.47
N ALA A 76 25.87 11.72 10.64
CA ALA A 76 26.78 11.64 11.78
C ALA A 76 28.02 10.78 11.47
N ALA A 77 27.90 9.79 10.57
CA ALA A 77 29.00 8.96 10.10
C ALA A 77 29.95 9.67 9.11
N GLY A 78 29.84 11.00 8.92
CA GLY A 78 30.67 11.78 8.00
C GLY A 78 30.45 11.47 6.53
N ARG A 79 29.42 10.68 6.19
CA ARG A 79 29.05 10.39 4.81
C ARG A 79 28.37 11.62 4.23
N ARG A 80 28.65 11.94 2.95
CA ARG A 80 28.02 13.07 2.27
C ARG A 80 26.51 12.96 2.43
N ARG A 81 25.90 13.95 3.09
CA ARG A 81 24.45 13.96 3.30
C ARG A 81 23.79 13.74 1.94
N PRO A 82 22.90 12.74 1.82
CA PRO A 82 21.97 12.71 0.71
C PRO A 82 21.28 14.09 0.68
N GLN A 83 21.29 14.76 -0.47
CA GLN A 83 20.70 16.10 -0.65
C GLN A 83 19.25 16.08 -0.12
N GLY A 84 18.77 17.12 0.55
CA GLY A 84 17.37 17.22 1.02
C GLY A 84 17.03 16.47 2.32
N HIS A 85 17.33 17.12 3.45
CA HIS A 85 16.78 16.79 4.76
C HIS A 85 16.30 18.09 5.37
N ILE A 86 15.00 18.37 5.24
CA ILE A 86 14.41 19.66 5.64
C ILE A 86 13.65 19.54 6.97
N TYR A 87 13.45 18.32 7.46
CA TYR A 87 12.90 18.08 8.78
C TYR A 87 13.96 18.38 9.85
N GLU A 88 13.78 19.49 10.57
CA GLU A 88 14.71 19.96 11.59
C GLU A 88 14.16 19.86 13.03
N ASP A 89 12.88 19.52 13.18
CA ASP A 89 12.20 19.46 14.47
C ASP A 89 12.59 18.21 15.30
N SER A 90 12.12 18.16 16.56
CA SER A 90 12.22 17.00 17.44
C SER A 90 11.34 15.86 16.94
N LEU A 91 11.87 14.63 16.96
CA LEU A 91 11.10 13.42 16.62
C LEU A 91 9.84 13.24 17.48
N ALA A 92 9.80 13.82 18.69
CA ALA A 92 8.61 13.84 19.53
C ALA A 92 7.42 14.60 18.89
N ASN A 93 7.72 15.55 18.00
CA ASN A 93 6.73 16.33 17.25
C ASN A 93 6.32 15.66 15.92
N MET A 94 6.89 14.49 15.57
CA MET A 94 6.56 13.80 14.33
C MET A 94 5.04 13.56 14.14
N PRO A 95 4.25 13.19 15.17
CA PRO A 95 2.80 13.05 15.01
C PRO A 95 2.11 14.33 14.50
N ILE A 96 2.56 15.51 14.93
CA ILE A 96 2.01 16.80 14.48
C ILE A 96 2.28 17.01 12.97
N TRP A 97 3.46 16.60 12.52
CA TRP A 97 3.84 16.67 11.11
C TRP A 97 3.10 15.66 10.24
N ILE A 98 2.81 14.45 10.75
CA ILE A 98 1.93 13.48 10.09
C ILE A 98 0.51 14.05 9.94
N ASP A 99 -0.04 14.65 11.00
CA ASP A 99 -1.35 15.31 10.94
C ASP A 99 -1.38 16.45 9.93
N THR A 100 -0.30 17.23 9.87
CA THR A 100 -0.14 18.33 8.91
C THR A 100 -0.07 17.80 7.47
N PHE A 101 0.73 16.76 7.23
CA PHE A 101 0.87 16.10 5.93
C PHE A 101 -0.48 15.56 5.44
N LEU A 102 -1.16 14.74 6.24
CA LEU A 102 -2.44 14.13 5.85
C LEU A 102 -3.52 15.19 5.61
N ARG A 103 -3.58 16.24 6.43
CA ARG A 103 -4.52 17.36 6.23
C ARG A 103 -4.28 18.06 4.89
N ARG A 104 -3.01 18.24 4.49
CA ARG A 104 -2.65 18.86 3.21
C ARG A 104 -2.99 17.94 2.03
N MET A 105 -2.68 16.65 2.13
CA MET A 105 -3.08 15.64 1.14
C MET A 105 -4.60 15.58 0.98
N ARG A 106 -5.36 15.61 2.08
CA ARG A 106 -6.83 15.60 2.05
C ARG A 106 -7.42 16.87 1.40
N ARG A 107 -6.82 18.03 1.67
CA ARG A 107 -7.32 19.33 1.18
C ARG A 107 -7.07 19.54 -0.30
N ASN A 108 -5.91 19.13 -0.80
CA ASN A 108 -5.49 19.36 -2.17
C ASN A 108 -4.61 18.18 -2.60
N PHE A 109 -5.24 17.08 -3.03
CA PHE A 109 -4.51 15.86 -3.35
C PHE A 109 -3.68 16.03 -4.64
N PRO A 110 -2.53 15.35 -4.79
CA PRO A 110 -1.77 15.38 -6.03
C PRO A 110 -2.61 14.88 -7.22
N PRO A 111 -2.40 15.39 -8.45
CA PRO A 111 -3.09 14.89 -9.62
C PRO A 111 -2.84 13.38 -9.79
N VAL A 112 -3.88 12.67 -10.22
CA VAL A 112 -3.83 11.22 -10.47
C VAL A 112 -3.86 10.95 -11.97
N LEU A 113 -2.87 10.21 -12.46
CA LEU A 113 -2.78 9.75 -13.85
C LEU A 113 -3.12 8.27 -13.94
N ILE A 114 -4.16 7.94 -14.72
CA ILE A 114 -4.49 6.58 -15.14
C ILE A 114 -3.66 6.28 -16.38
N GLY A 115 -2.74 5.31 -16.29
CA GLY A 115 -1.83 5.01 -17.40
C GLY A 115 -0.96 3.78 -17.17
N ARG A 116 0.15 3.72 -17.92
CA ARG A 116 1.17 2.68 -17.75
C ARG A 116 2.05 3.01 -16.55
N THR A 117 2.21 2.05 -15.65
CA THR A 117 3.13 2.14 -14.51
C THR A 117 3.62 0.75 -14.13
N ASP A 118 4.78 0.69 -13.51
CA ASP A 118 5.30 -0.54 -12.91
C ASP A 118 4.52 -0.79 -11.62
N GLY A 119 4.00 -2.01 -11.42
CA GLY A 119 3.11 -2.31 -10.30
C GLY A 119 1.65 -1.89 -10.52
N GLU A 120 0.93 -1.70 -9.41
CA GLU A 120 -0.47 -1.26 -9.34
C GLU A 120 -0.62 0.27 -9.34
N ALA A 121 0.30 0.94 -8.67
CA ALA A 121 0.38 2.38 -8.53
C ALA A 121 1.84 2.82 -8.40
N SER A 122 2.13 4.11 -8.63
CA SER A 122 3.47 4.67 -8.41
C SER A 122 3.44 6.17 -8.11
N ALA A 123 4.20 6.61 -7.12
CA ALA A 123 4.41 8.00 -6.77
C ALA A 123 5.60 8.60 -7.55
N ALA A 124 5.32 9.54 -8.44
CA ALA A 124 6.33 10.36 -9.10
C ALA A 124 6.52 11.67 -8.32
N LYS A 125 7.46 11.67 -7.36
CA LYS A 125 7.74 12.82 -6.49
C LYS A 125 8.35 14.01 -7.22
N ARG A 126 8.15 15.22 -6.70
CA ARG A 126 8.84 16.45 -7.15
C ARG A 126 9.79 17.01 -6.09
N ASP A 127 10.80 17.74 -6.55
CA ASP A 127 11.50 18.70 -5.68
C ASP A 127 10.55 19.84 -5.40
N TRP A 128 10.44 20.25 -4.14
CA TRP A 128 9.39 21.20 -3.77
C TRP A 128 9.82 22.31 -2.80
N GLY A 129 10.86 22.13 -1.98
CA GLY A 129 11.34 23.23 -1.16
C GLY A 129 12.15 22.84 0.07
N THR A 130 12.36 23.85 0.93
CA THR A 130 13.15 23.73 2.16
C THR A 130 12.36 24.04 3.43
N ASP A 131 11.09 24.42 3.31
CA ASP A 131 10.22 24.75 4.45
C ASP A 131 8.98 23.86 4.46
N MET A 132 8.92 22.94 5.41
CA MET A 132 7.79 22.04 5.64
C MET A 132 6.46 22.79 5.82
N ASN A 133 6.47 24.02 6.34
CA ASN A 133 5.25 24.80 6.49
C ASN A 133 4.69 25.31 5.16
N ALA A 134 5.51 25.47 4.13
CA ALA A 134 5.10 25.94 2.82
C ALA A 134 4.52 24.85 1.91
N TYR A 135 4.71 23.56 2.24
CA TYR A 135 4.27 22.43 1.40
C TYR A 135 2.79 22.46 1.00
N GLN A 136 2.51 22.36 -0.30
CA GLN A 136 1.18 22.29 -0.89
C GLN A 136 1.03 20.98 -1.68
N ALA A 137 0.42 19.96 -1.08
CA ALA A 137 0.36 18.60 -1.63
C ALA A 137 0.01 18.53 -3.13
N GLY A 138 -1.06 19.20 -3.58
CA GLY A 138 -1.52 19.16 -4.97
C GLY A 138 -0.53 19.72 -6.01
N HIS A 139 0.45 20.53 -5.59
CA HIS A 139 1.49 21.08 -6.44
C HIS A 139 2.85 20.40 -6.21
N ASP A 140 3.19 20.21 -4.93
CA ASP A 140 4.53 19.89 -4.45
C ASP A 140 4.81 18.39 -4.30
N ALA A 141 3.78 17.57 -4.07
CA ALA A 141 3.98 16.13 -3.90
C ALA A 141 4.47 15.47 -5.17
N GLY A 142 4.05 15.98 -6.33
CA GLY A 142 4.24 15.37 -7.64
C GLY A 142 2.96 14.78 -8.20
N VAL A 143 3.01 13.54 -8.67
CA VAL A 143 1.89 12.89 -9.39
C VAL A 143 1.72 11.45 -8.91
N LEU A 144 0.48 11.02 -8.70
CA LEU A 144 0.15 9.61 -8.44
C LEU A 144 -0.23 8.93 -9.76
N TRP A 145 0.47 7.85 -10.10
CA TRP A 145 0.09 6.99 -11.22
C TRP A 145 -0.71 5.80 -10.71
N VAL A 146 -1.77 5.45 -11.41
CA VAL A 146 -2.54 4.21 -11.20
C VAL A 146 -2.63 3.43 -12.50
N LYS A 147 -2.53 2.10 -12.41
CA LYS A 147 -2.47 1.25 -13.59
C LYS A 147 -3.81 1.22 -14.34
N ASP A 148 -3.79 1.65 -15.60
CA ASP A 148 -5.00 1.71 -16.45
C ASP A 148 -5.72 0.35 -16.57
N SER A 149 -4.98 -0.74 -16.70
CA SER A 149 -5.57 -2.08 -16.78
C SER A 149 -6.36 -2.46 -15.53
N ILE A 150 -5.90 -2.08 -14.33
CA ILE A 150 -6.65 -2.35 -13.09
C ILE A 150 -7.93 -1.52 -13.05
N ILE A 151 -7.85 -0.21 -13.33
CA ILE A 151 -9.03 0.66 -13.36
C ILE A 151 -10.04 0.20 -14.42
N SER A 152 -9.57 -0.21 -15.60
CA SER A 152 -10.41 -0.77 -16.66
C SER A 152 -11.07 -2.08 -16.24
N ASN A 153 -10.36 -2.96 -15.54
CA ASN A 153 -10.93 -4.19 -14.99
C ASN A 153 -11.97 -3.88 -13.91
N MET A 154 -11.74 -2.88 -13.06
CA MET A 154 -12.74 -2.42 -12.07
C MET A 154 -14.03 -1.91 -12.71
N VAL A 155 -13.93 -1.17 -13.82
CA VAL A 155 -15.11 -0.76 -14.61
C VAL A 155 -15.81 -1.99 -15.18
N TYR A 156 -15.05 -2.91 -15.76
CA TYR A 156 -15.59 -4.13 -16.37
C TYR A 156 -16.35 -5.00 -15.37
N VAL A 157 -15.74 -5.34 -14.22
CA VAL A 157 -16.38 -6.21 -13.21
C VAL A 157 -17.62 -5.57 -12.60
N ARG A 158 -17.69 -4.23 -12.51
CA ARG A 158 -18.88 -3.51 -12.02
C ARG A 158 -20.07 -3.62 -12.98
N GLN A 159 -19.81 -3.91 -14.26
CA GLN A 159 -20.84 -4.09 -15.29
C GLN A 159 -21.24 -5.55 -15.47
N GLN A 160 -20.50 -6.50 -14.86
CA GLN A 160 -20.82 -7.92 -14.98
C GLN A 160 -21.92 -8.34 -13.99
N PRO A 161 -22.74 -9.35 -14.35
CA PRO A 161 -23.62 -10.06 -13.42
C PRO A 161 -22.87 -10.56 -12.17
N ARG A 162 -23.56 -10.62 -11.02
CA ARG A 162 -22.94 -10.99 -9.72
C ARG A 162 -22.39 -12.42 -9.71
N ASP A 163 -22.99 -13.34 -10.44
CA ASP A 163 -22.53 -14.71 -10.61
C ASP A 163 -21.21 -14.82 -11.40
N ILE A 164 -20.91 -13.83 -12.26
CA ILE A 164 -19.64 -13.71 -12.98
C ILE A 164 -18.62 -12.91 -12.16
N ALA A 165 -19.01 -11.73 -11.69
CA ALA A 165 -18.12 -10.81 -10.99
C ALA A 165 -17.73 -11.32 -9.59
N GLY A 166 -18.62 -12.07 -8.93
CA GLY A 166 -18.49 -12.42 -7.52
C GLY A 166 -18.15 -11.19 -6.66
N ASP A 167 -17.08 -11.31 -5.88
CA ASP A 167 -16.55 -10.25 -5.03
C ASP A 167 -15.39 -9.47 -5.68
N SER A 168 -15.17 -9.63 -7.00
CA SER A 168 -13.98 -9.12 -7.68
C SER A 168 -13.82 -7.60 -7.59
N TYR A 169 -14.92 -6.85 -7.60
CA TYR A 169 -14.86 -5.39 -7.43
C TYR A 169 -14.39 -4.99 -6.02
N ILE A 170 -14.78 -5.76 -5.00
CA ILE A 170 -14.36 -5.55 -3.61
C ILE A 170 -12.87 -5.87 -3.48
N LEU A 171 -12.41 -6.98 -4.08
CA LEU A 171 -10.99 -7.36 -4.11
C LEU A 171 -10.11 -6.33 -4.80
N TYR A 172 -10.50 -5.85 -5.99
CA TYR A 172 -9.76 -4.77 -6.66
C TYR A 172 -9.71 -3.48 -5.84
N LYS A 173 -10.83 -3.12 -5.19
CA LYS A 173 -10.88 -1.95 -4.32
C LYS A 173 -9.93 -2.12 -3.14
N PHE A 174 -9.90 -3.28 -2.50
CA PHE A 174 -8.97 -3.59 -1.42
C PHE A 174 -7.51 -3.46 -1.88
N GLN A 175 -7.14 -4.12 -2.99
CA GLN A 175 -5.80 -4.05 -3.57
C GLN A 175 -5.39 -2.60 -3.84
N MET A 176 -6.24 -1.82 -4.51
CA MET A 176 -5.91 -0.46 -4.89
C MET A 176 -5.89 0.50 -3.70
N VAL A 177 -6.72 0.29 -2.67
CA VAL A 177 -6.66 1.11 -1.44
C VAL A 177 -5.32 0.94 -0.74
N ILE A 178 -4.83 -0.29 -0.61
CA ILE A 178 -3.49 -0.56 -0.06
C ILE A 178 -2.40 0.03 -0.95
N SER A 179 -2.50 -0.18 -2.27
CA SER A 179 -1.51 0.33 -3.24
C SER A 179 -1.43 1.86 -3.23
N VAL A 180 -2.56 2.56 -3.18
CA VAL A 180 -2.57 4.04 -3.10
C VAL A 180 -2.07 4.52 -1.75
N ALA A 181 -2.41 3.84 -0.65
CA ALA A 181 -1.86 4.17 0.66
C ALA A 181 -0.33 4.01 0.70
N HIS A 182 0.18 2.93 0.11
CA HIS A 182 1.61 2.69 -0.09
C HIS A 182 2.28 3.87 -0.81
N GLU A 183 1.71 4.34 -1.93
CA GLU A 183 2.27 5.48 -2.67
C GLU A 183 2.18 6.81 -1.90
N ILE A 184 1.16 7.00 -1.06
CA ILE A 184 1.08 8.16 -0.16
C ILE A 184 2.24 8.17 0.85
N VAL A 185 2.73 7.01 1.28
CA VAL A 185 3.93 6.91 2.14
C VAL A 185 5.18 7.37 1.40
N HIS A 186 5.27 7.13 0.09
CA HIS A 186 6.36 7.69 -0.72
C HIS A 186 6.27 9.22 -0.81
N PHE A 187 5.08 9.79 -0.94
CA PHE A 187 4.90 11.26 -0.84
C PHE A 187 5.29 11.80 0.55
N LEU A 188 5.00 11.07 1.63
CA LEU A 188 5.46 11.44 2.98
C LEU A 188 6.98 11.52 3.03
N THR A 189 7.69 10.61 2.36
CA THR A 189 9.16 10.70 2.25
C THR A 189 9.57 12.02 1.58
N GLY A 190 8.93 12.39 0.46
CA GLY A 190 9.18 13.67 -0.22
C GLY A 190 8.86 14.89 0.64
N PHE A 191 7.76 14.85 1.40
CA PHE A 191 7.39 15.90 2.36
C PHE A 191 8.46 16.12 3.44
N LEU A 192 9.06 15.05 3.95
CA LEU A 192 10.11 15.15 4.98
C LEU A 192 11.47 15.61 4.43
N THR A 193 11.72 15.40 3.14
CA THR A 193 13.03 15.62 2.52
C THR A 193 13.10 16.89 1.68
N GLY A 194 11.97 17.42 1.22
CA GLY A 194 11.93 18.61 0.36
C GLY A 194 12.32 18.34 -1.10
N THR A 195 12.61 17.07 -1.42
CA THR A 195 13.22 16.66 -2.67
C THR A 195 12.67 15.33 -3.17
N MET A 196 12.63 15.15 -4.49
CA MET A 196 12.37 13.86 -5.13
C MET A 196 13.48 12.84 -4.83
N ARG A 197 14.71 13.32 -4.60
CA ARG A 197 15.91 12.51 -4.33
C ARG A 197 16.64 12.99 -3.09
N PRO A 198 16.74 12.13 -2.09
CA PRO A 198 17.02 10.73 -2.24
C PRO A 198 15.74 9.95 -2.00
N HIS A 199 15.69 8.78 -2.61
CA HIS A 199 14.66 7.81 -2.29
C HIS A 199 14.73 7.44 -0.80
N THR A 200 13.75 6.65 -0.35
CA THR A 200 13.70 6.10 1.00
C THR A 200 15.08 5.53 1.40
N PRO A 201 15.59 5.81 2.61
CA PRO A 201 16.86 5.26 3.05
C PRO A 201 16.89 3.73 2.93
N PRO A 202 18.01 3.09 2.53
CA PRO A 202 18.08 1.66 2.25
C PRO A 202 17.60 0.76 3.40
N ARG A 203 17.77 1.20 4.65
CA ARG A 203 17.33 0.45 5.84
C ARG A 203 15.86 0.65 6.20
N VAL A 204 15.21 1.67 5.64
CA VAL A 204 13.76 1.84 5.74
C VAL A 204 13.13 1.06 4.60
N THR A 205 13.16 -0.24 4.76
CA THR A 205 12.53 -1.22 3.88
C THR A 205 12.17 -2.41 4.75
N ALA A 206 11.03 -2.99 4.50
CA ALA A 206 10.67 -4.19 5.23
C ALA A 206 11.52 -5.36 4.75
N LYS A 207 12.07 -6.13 5.69
CA LYS A 207 12.88 -7.29 5.29
C LYS A 207 11.99 -8.34 4.64
N PRO A 208 12.40 -8.92 3.49
CA PRO A 208 13.69 -8.80 2.81
C PRO A 208 13.62 -8.00 1.50
N TYR A 209 12.68 -7.09 1.36
CA TYR A 209 12.64 -6.14 0.22
C TYR A 209 13.76 -5.09 0.31
N GLY A 210 14.67 -5.22 1.27
CA GLY A 210 16.01 -4.63 1.29
C GLY A 210 17.07 -5.61 0.86
N ASN A 211 18.15 -5.10 0.25
CA ASN A 211 19.24 -5.92 -0.27
C ASN A 211 19.71 -6.98 0.76
N PRO A 212 19.49 -8.29 0.54
CA PRO A 212 19.89 -9.34 1.48
C PRO A 212 21.41 -9.44 1.61
N TYR A 213 22.16 -8.82 0.70
CA TYR A 213 23.63 -8.75 0.70
C TYR A 213 24.18 -7.48 1.35
N GLY A 214 23.33 -6.67 1.99
CA GLY A 214 23.78 -5.47 2.73
C GLY A 214 24.29 -4.33 1.86
N ASP A 215 24.14 -4.42 0.53
CA ASP A 215 24.53 -3.33 -0.35
C ASP A 215 23.53 -2.17 -0.21
N THR A 216 24.04 -1.11 0.44
CA THR A 216 23.37 0.14 0.79
C THR A 216 23.16 1.07 -0.42
N THR A 217 23.46 0.64 -1.65
CA THR A 217 23.29 1.47 -2.85
C THR A 217 21.86 1.46 -3.40
N ARG A 218 21.03 0.47 -3.03
CA ARG A 218 19.62 0.42 -3.43
C ARG A 218 18.75 1.29 -2.53
N SER A 219 17.84 2.04 -3.14
CA SER A 219 16.79 2.77 -2.42
C SER A 219 15.98 1.82 -1.54
N GLY A 220 15.64 2.26 -0.33
CA GLY A 220 14.65 1.59 0.50
C GLY A 220 13.25 1.64 -0.11
N GLU A 221 12.30 1.02 0.57
CA GLU A 221 10.93 0.85 0.13
C GLU A 221 10.02 1.22 1.32
N ALA A 222 9.62 2.50 1.39
CA ALA A 222 8.90 3.03 2.55
C ALA A 222 7.46 2.50 2.62
N GLY A 223 6.84 2.24 1.46
CA GLY A 223 5.49 1.72 1.41
C GLY A 223 5.40 0.27 1.90
N ARG A 224 6.37 -0.59 1.58
CA ARG A 224 6.51 -1.95 2.13
C ARG A 224 6.85 -1.93 3.60
N TYR A 225 7.70 -0.98 4.06
CA TYR A 225 7.90 -0.76 5.50
C TYR A 225 6.57 -0.47 6.18
N TRP A 226 5.78 0.45 5.62
CA TRP A 226 4.46 0.80 6.12
C TRP A 226 3.49 -0.39 6.09
N GLU A 227 3.40 -1.13 4.98
CA GLU A 227 2.55 -2.33 4.87
C GLU A 227 2.90 -3.34 5.96
N HIS A 228 4.18 -3.62 6.16
CA HIS A 228 4.63 -4.56 7.18
C HIS A 228 4.21 -4.12 8.58
N ASP A 229 4.40 -2.84 8.92
CA ASP A 229 3.99 -2.32 10.23
C ASP A 229 2.46 -2.29 10.41
N PHE A 230 1.75 -1.82 9.39
CA PHE A 230 0.32 -1.59 9.45
C PHE A 230 -0.51 -2.88 9.32
N LEU A 231 -0.15 -3.77 8.38
CA LEU A 231 -0.85 -5.03 8.10
C LEU A 231 -0.22 -6.23 8.81
N GLY A 232 1.01 -6.11 9.33
CA GLY A 232 1.78 -7.25 9.85
C GLY A 232 2.44 -8.11 8.76
N GLY A 233 2.54 -7.60 7.53
CA GLY A 233 3.12 -8.31 6.39
C GLY A 233 2.95 -7.56 5.07
N PHE A 234 3.14 -8.26 3.95
CA PHE A 234 3.01 -7.71 2.60
C PHE A 234 1.79 -8.26 1.91
N LEU A 235 0.99 -7.38 1.31
CA LEU A 235 -0.11 -7.81 0.45
C LEU A 235 0.45 -8.21 -0.91
N GLU A 236 0.03 -9.39 -1.38
CA GLU A 236 0.28 -9.86 -2.74
C GLU A 236 -1.01 -10.50 -3.29
N MET A 237 -1.31 -10.26 -4.56
CA MET A 237 -2.48 -10.82 -5.24
C MET A 237 -2.05 -11.96 -6.15
N TRP A 238 -2.67 -13.13 -6.04
CA TRP A 238 -2.29 -14.34 -6.77
C TRP A 238 -3.38 -14.76 -7.75
N SER A 239 -3.05 -14.94 -9.03
CA SER A 239 -4.03 -15.46 -9.99
C SER A 239 -4.40 -16.91 -9.71
N LEU A 240 -5.66 -17.22 -10.00
CA LEU A 240 -6.20 -18.56 -10.10
C LEU A 240 -6.34 -18.92 -11.60
N PRO A 241 -5.81 -20.08 -12.03
CA PRO A 241 -5.93 -20.50 -13.44
C PRO A 241 -7.37 -20.67 -13.94
N ASP A 242 -8.29 -21.02 -13.04
CA ASP A 242 -9.68 -21.33 -13.39
C ASP A 242 -10.65 -20.18 -13.05
N ASP A 243 -10.16 -18.96 -12.89
CA ASP A 243 -11.01 -17.79 -12.61
C ASP A 243 -11.83 -17.40 -13.86
N PRO A 244 -13.16 -17.20 -13.75
CA PRO A 244 -14.00 -16.85 -14.89
C PRO A 244 -13.66 -15.50 -15.54
N LEU A 245 -12.90 -14.64 -14.86
CA LEU A 245 -12.43 -13.36 -15.40
C LEU A 245 -11.08 -13.48 -16.12
N ASP A 246 -10.41 -14.64 -16.09
CA ASP A 246 -9.14 -14.91 -16.75
C ASP A 246 -8.09 -13.81 -16.43
N VAL A 247 -7.58 -13.08 -17.43
CA VAL A 247 -6.59 -12.00 -17.26
C VAL A 247 -7.16 -10.76 -16.56
N ARG A 248 -8.47 -10.71 -16.31
CA ARG A 248 -9.19 -9.62 -15.63
C ARG A 248 -9.56 -9.94 -14.19
N GLN A 249 -9.04 -11.01 -13.64
CA GLN A 249 -9.23 -11.33 -12.23
C GLN A 249 -8.38 -10.40 -11.34
N PRO A 250 -8.85 -10.06 -10.13
CA PRO A 250 -8.04 -9.40 -9.12
C PRO A 250 -7.05 -10.37 -8.46
N GLY A 251 -7.28 -11.68 -8.58
CA GLY A 251 -6.56 -12.72 -7.86
C GLY A 251 -7.02 -12.85 -6.41
N VAL A 252 -6.38 -13.78 -5.69
CA VAL A 252 -6.61 -14.05 -4.27
C VAL A 252 -5.58 -13.27 -3.43
N PRO A 253 -6.01 -12.51 -2.42
CA PRO A 253 -5.10 -11.75 -1.57
C PRO A 253 -4.40 -12.66 -0.55
N PHE A 254 -3.08 -12.57 -0.49
CA PHE A 254 -2.25 -13.21 0.51
C PHE A 254 -1.44 -12.17 1.30
N LEU A 255 -1.35 -12.37 2.60
CA LEU A 255 -0.44 -11.64 3.48
C LEU A 255 0.82 -12.47 3.73
N PHE A 256 1.97 -11.97 3.31
CA PHE A 256 3.27 -12.60 3.53
C PHE A 256 3.99 -11.97 4.71
N LEU A 257 4.35 -12.77 5.71
CA LEU A 257 5.07 -12.30 6.91
C LEU A 257 6.56 -12.08 6.65
N SER A 258 7.09 -12.71 5.62
CA SER A 258 8.48 -12.60 5.18
C SER A 258 8.51 -12.73 3.67
N GLY A 259 9.17 -11.79 2.99
CA GLY A 259 9.43 -11.89 1.56
C GLY A 259 10.64 -12.76 1.20
N LYS A 260 11.16 -13.60 2.12
CA LYS A 260 12.41 -14.36 1.85
C LYS A 260 12.08 -15.42 0.81
N LEU A 261 12.68 -15.27 -0.36
CA LEU A 261 12.45 -16.17 -1.50
C LEU A 261 12.68 -17.63 -1.05
N GLY A 262 11.67 -18.49 -1.22
CA GLY A 262 11.71 -19.90 -0.82
C GLY A 262 11.24 -20.23 0.60
N GLU A 263 11.07 -19.23 1.47
CA GLU A 263 10.55 -19.38 2.86
C GLU A 263 9.26 -18.57 3.10
N ALA A 264 8.81 -17.83 2.09
CA ALA A 264 7.65 -16.98 2.17
C ALA A 264 6.37 -17.80 2.42
N THR A 265 5.89 -17.78 3.66
CA THR A 265 4.59 -18.34 4.04
C THR A 265 3.54 -17.25 3.95
N GLY A 266 2.70 -17.34 2.91
CA GLY A 266 1.55 -16.47 2.72
C GLY A 266 0.32 -17.00 3.45
N ARG A 267 -0.49 -16.11 4.02
CA ARG A 267 -1.81 -16.42 4.57
C ARG A 267 -2.87 -15.77 3.72
N GLU A 268 -3.84 -16.55 3.24
CA GLU A 268 -4.98 -15.99 2.52
C GLU A 268 -5.73 -15.00 3.42
N ILE A 269 -6.06 -13.84 2.87
CA ILE A 269 -6.87 -12.82 3.56
C ILE A 269 -8.34 -13.12 3.26
N SER A 270 -9.13 -13.32 4.31
CA SER A 270 -10.54 -13.67 4.14
C SER A 270 -11.36 -12.49 3.61
N MET A 271 -12.40 -12.79 2.84
CA MET A 271 -13.37 -11.77 2.40
C MET A 271 -14.02 -11.03 3.57
N ALA A 272 -14.28 -11.72 4.68
CA ALA A 272 -14.82 -11.08 5.89
C ALA A 272 -13.88 -9.99 6.44
N TYR A 273 -12.56 -10.23 6.43
CA TYR A 273 -11.58 -9.20 6.82
C TYR A 273 -11.60 -8.04 5.84
N ILE A 274 -11.67 -8.31 4.53
CA ILE A 274 -11.66 -7.28 3.49
C ILE A 274 -12.92 -6.40 3.56
N ASP A 275 -14.08 -7.01 3.75
CA ASP A 275 -15.33 -6.29 3.96
C ASP A 275 -15.29 -5.45 5.22
N GLU A 276 -14.75 -5.97 6.32
CA GLU A 276 -14.54 -5.21 7.54
C GLU A 276 -13.59 -4.02 7.31
N PHE A 277 -12.47 -4.28 6.65
CA PHE A 277 -11.44 -3.28 6.32
C PHE A 277 -12.01 -2.13 5.48
N LEU A 278 -12.83 -2.44 4.47
CA LEU A 278 -13.38 -1.44 3.56
C LEU A 278 -14.60 -0.71 4.13
N ASN A 279 -15.37 -1.34 5.02
CA ASN A 279 -16.65 -0.80 5.49
C ASN A 279 -16.63 -0.24 6.93
N LYS A 280 -15.72 -0.68 7.81
CA LYS A 280 -15.71 -0.22 9.21
C LYS A 280 -14.74 0.95 9.41
N ARG A 281 -15.29 2.12 9.75
CA ARG A 281 -14.54 3.30 10.27
C ARG A 281 -14.01 3.14 11.70
N LYS A 282 -14.10 1.95 12.29
CA LYS A 282 -13.72 1.68 13.67
C LYS A 282 -13.11 0.28 13.76
N VAL A 283 -11.86 0.25 14.28
CA VAL A 283 -11.15 -0.90 14.86
C VAL A 283 -10.35 -1.77 13.88
N LEU A 284 -9.04 -1.53 13.83
CA LEU A 284 -8.06 -2.60 13.66
C LEU A 284 -7.26 -2.73 14.97
N LEU A 285 -7.91 -3.28 15.99
CA LEU A 285 -7.26 -3.89 17.15
C LEU A 285 -7.86 -5.28 17.38
N SER A 286 -7.46 -6.19 16.51
CA SER A 286 -7.14 -7.58 16.83
C SER A 286 -6.67 -8.22 15.54
N TYR A 287 -5.43 -8.69 15.51
CA TYR A 287 -4.99 -9.69 14.53
C TYR A 287 -6.08 -10.77 14.38
N PRO A 288 -6.24 -11.41 13.20
CA PRO A 288 -7.21 -12.48 13.03
C PRO A 288 -7.04 -13.50 14.16
N HIS A 289 -8.03 -13.56 15.05
CA HIS A 289 -8.02 -14.45 16.20
C HIS A 289 -7.84 -15.88 15.69
N VAL A 290 -6.78 -16.51 16.19
CA VAL A 290 -6.45 -17.90 15.98
C VAL A 290 -7.60 -18.74 16.56
N HIS A 291 -8.40 -19.38 15.71
CA HIS A 291 -9.08 -20.60 16.13
C HIS A 291 -8.02 -21.69 16.23
N SER A 292 -7.38 -21.77 17.39
CA SER A 292 -6.60 -22.93 17.77
C SER A 292 -7.60 -24.01 18.16
N ASN A 293 -7.89 -24.93 17.25
CA ASN A 293 -8.39 -26.23 17.66
C ASN A 293 -7.20 -27.01 18.24
N ALA A 294 -6.81 -26.67 19.47
CA ALA A 294 -6.01 -27.54 20.32
C ALA A 294 -7.00 -28.36 21.16
N ALA A 295 -7.54 -29.42 20.55
CA ALA A 295 -8.14 -30.49 21.32
C ALA A 295 -7.02 -31.36 21.88
N HIS A 296 -6.91 -31.41 23.21
CA HIS A 296 -6.21 -32.46 23.92
C HIS A 296 -6.71 -33.81 23.42
N HIS A 297 -5.82 -34.65 22.90
CA HIS A 297 -6.07 -36.07 22.75
C HIS A 297 -4.89 -36.85 23.33
N GLU A 298 -5.22 -37.59 24.39
CA GLU A 298 -4.51 -38.74 24.92
C GLU A 298 -4.22 -39.76 23.80
N GLU A 299 -3.08 -40.44 23.89
CA GLU A 299 -2.79 -41.62 23.07
C GLU A 299 -3.89 -42.68 23.22
N PRO A 300 -4.33 -43.29 22.11
CA PRO A 300 -4.10 -44.73 22.05
C PRO A 300 -3.76 -45.29 20.65
N THR A 301 -2.90 -46.31 20.70
CA THR A 301 -2.75 -47.48 19.82
C THR A 301 -3.56 -47.59 18.52
N ALA A 302 -2.79 -47.73 17.43
CA ALA A 302 -3.02 -48.43 16.17
C ALA A 302 -4.45 -48.95 15.84
N ALA A 303 -5.07 -48.36 14.82
CA ALA A 303 -5.83 -49.08 13.79
C ALA A 303 -6.02 -48.19 12.54
N VAL A 304 -6.02 -48.85 11.39
CA VAL A 304 -6.07 -48.32 10.02
C VAL A 304 -7.36 -47.52 9.75
N GLY A 305 -7.22 -46.30 9.22
CA GLY A 305 -8.33 -45.48 8.73
C GLY A 305 -7.84 -44.17 8.08
N THR A 306 -8.19 -44.00 6.82
CA THR A 306 -7.83 -42.90 5.88
C THR A 306 -7.89 -41.48 6.46
N PRO A 307 -6.89 -40.60 6.22
CA PRO A 307 -6.98 -39.19 6.58
C PRO A 307 -7.64 -38.33 5.48
N GLY A 308 -8.62 -37.54 5.90
CA GLY A 308 -9.21 -36.44 5.14
C GLY A 308 -8.26 -35.25 4.99
N ASN A 309 -8.33 -34.63 3.82
CA ASN A 309 -7.54 -33.50 3.35
C ASN A 309 -7.55 -32.27 4.29
N GLN A 310 -6.39 -31.91 4.84
CA GLN A 310 -6.00 -30.51 4.98
C GLN A 310 -4.96 -30.20 3.90
N ARG A 311 -5.35 -29.43 2.88
CA ARG A 311 -4.44 -29.01 1.80
C ARG A 311 -3.56 -27.85 2.28
N ALA A 312 -2.35 -28.16 2.73
CA ALA A 312 -1.22 -27.24 2.55
C ALA A 312 -0.95 -27.18 1.04
N ALA A 313 -1.43 -26.12 0.39
CA ALA A 313 -1.34 -26.02 -1.05
C ALA A 313 0.00 -25.40 -1.44
N ARG A 314 0.94 -26.22 -1.94
CA ARG A 314 1.89 -25.76 -2.96
C ARG A 314 1.07 -25.47 -4.23
N ARG A 315 0.42 -24.30 -4.29
CA ARG A 315 -0.30 -23.85 -5.49
C ARG A 315 0.67 -23.11 -6.40
N SER A 316 0.78 -23.58 -7.64
CA SER A 316 1.46 -22.90 -8.73
C SER A 316 0.59 -21.75 -9.25
N GLY A 317 0.48 -20.68 -8.47
CA GLY A 317 -0.03 -19.40 -8.97
C GLY A 317 1.12 -18.50 -9.40
N VAL A 318 0.82 -17.48 -10.20
CA VAL A 318 1.77 -16.42 -10.56
C VAL A 318 1.30 -15.14 -9.86
N PRO A 319 2.19 -14.35 -9.24
CA PRO A 319 1.82 -13.05 -8.70
C PRO A 319 1.20 -12.16 -9.80
N CYS A 320 0.00 -11.67 -9.57
CA CYS A 320 -0.63 -10.65 -10.39
C CYS A 320 -0.04 -9.29 -10.00
N GLY A 321 0.82 -8.72 -10.84
CA GLY A 321 1.03 -7.27 -10.83
C GLY A 321 2.42 -6.73 -10.54
N TRP A 322 3.38 -7.54 -10.05
CA TRP A 322 4.70 -7.02 -9.70
C TRP A 322 5.85 -7.53 -10.60
N SER A 323 6.51 -6.59 -11.28
CA SER A 323 7.85 -6.74 -11.87
C SER A 323 8.83 -5.83 -11.12
N GLY A 324 9.21 -6.22 -9.91
CA GLY A 324 10.38 -5.63 -9.26
C GLY A 324 11.61 -5.94 -10.10
N GLY A 325 12.10 -4.96 -10.85
CA GLY A 325 13.24 -5.11 -11.74
C GLY A 325 14.51 -5.57 -11.00
N LEU A 326 14.85 -6.85 -11.13
CA LEU A 326 16.25 -7.28 -11.09
C LEU A 326 16.85 -6.94 -12.45
N ALA A 327 17.57 -5.82 -12.53
CA ALA A 327 18.35 -5.46 -13.70
C ALA A 327 19.40 -6.56 -13.97
N GLY A 328 19.12 -7.42 -14.95
CA GLY A 328 20.12 -8.29 -15.56
C GLY A 328 20.95 -7.45 -16.53
N THR A 329 22.23 -7.26 -16.23
CA THR A 329 23.19 -6.66 -17.18
C THR A 329 23.35 -7.60 -18.36
N ARG A 330 22.87 -7.18 -19.55
CA ARG A 330 23.34 -7.75 -20.81
C ARG A 330 24.73 -7.19 -21.09
N SER A 331 25.75 -8.03 -20.93
CA SER A 331 27.04 -7.83 -21.58
C SER A 331 26.87 -8.07 -23.08
N SER A 332 27.03 -7.03 -23.89
CA SER A 332 27.24 -7.17 -25.33
C SER A 332 28.74 -7.43 -25.57
N SER A 333 29.04 -8.61 -26.11
CA SER A 333 30.18 -8.82 -27.01
C SER A 333 29.84 -8.33 -28.40
#